data_AF-A0A956ZA17-F1
#
_entry.id   AF-A0A956ZA17-F1
#
_cell.length_a   1.000
_cell.length_b   1.000
_cell.length_c   1.000
_cell.angle_alpha   90.00
_cell.angle_beta   90.00
_cell.angle_gamma   90.00
#
_symmetry.space_group_name_H-M   'P 1'
#
loop_
_entity.id
_entity.type
_entity.pdbx_description
1 polymer ?
#
loop_
_entity_poly.entity_id
_entity_poly.type
_entity_poly.pdbx_seq_one_letter_code
_entity_poly.pdbx_strand_id
1 'polypeptide(L)'
;MDLEEFLKDREYEKGEENLERALFIAKREWDNVRTSLRNAGDIGGFDKSDFMIGIIEEDVIIRRPLESPTKSVSGYSPTYYPMYFVKNLIRMDEKFSEKGYKTPEALYVYIELATRAAEKLGLEGSFSMAFGAGYASVRTGWIAEKGYPVERKIFADVFFYGRKKDYAWDPAWTSVNEKLAELFDKFMSWQKDEKLFKKEVKSPAVVVPMLV
;
A
#
# COMPACT_ATOMS: atom_id res chain seq x y z
N MET A 1 29.87 -29.52 -16.13
CA MET A 1 28.78 -28.60 -15.80
C MET A 1 27.77 -28.73 -16.91
N ASP A 2 26.59 -29.22 -16.59
CA ASP A 2 25.52 -29.43 -17.57
C ASP A 2 24.90 -28.08 -17.98
N LEU A 3 24.38 -27.95 -19.20
CA LEU A 3 23.79 -26.69 -19.67
C LEU A 3 22.58 -26.29 -18.82
N GLU A 4 21.82 -27.27 -18.32
CA GLU A 4 20.71 -27.05 -17.39
C GLU A 4 21.16 -26.54 -16.02
N GLU A 5 22.32 -27.00 -15.53
CA GLU A 5 22.90 -26.58 -14.25
C GLU A 5 23.40 -25.13 -14.36
N PHE A 6 24.08 -24.80 -15.46
CA PHE A 6 24.53 -23.43 -15.75
C PHE A 6 23.38 -22.42 -15.95
N LEU A 7 22.27 -22.85 -16.57
CA LEU A 7 21.08 -22.01 -16.72
C LEU A 7 20.36 -21.78 -15.40
N LYS A 8 20.27 -22.80 -14.52
CA LYS A 8 19.72 -22.66 -13.16
C LYS A 8 20.54 -21.69 -12.31
N ASP A 9 21.86 -21.79 -12.36
CA ASP A 9 22.75 -20.88 -11.61
C ASP A 9 22.57 -19.42 -12.05
N ARG A 10 22.46 -19.16 -13.37
CA ARG A 10 22.20 -17.82 -13.89
C ARG A 10 20.82 -17.26 -13.53
N GLU A 11 19.78 -18.09 -13.55
CA GLU A 11 18.43 -17.66 -13.13
C GLU A 11 18.39 -17.38 -11.62
N TYR A 12 19.13 -18.17 -10.84
CA TYR A 12 19.27 -18.00 -9.41
C TYR A 12 20.01 -16.69 -9.07
N GLU A 13 21.19 -16.44 -9.65
CA GLU A 13 21.96 -15.20 -9.48
C GLU A 13 21.12 -13.97 -9.83
N LYS A 14 20.40 -14.01 -10.97
CA LYS A 14 19.50 -12.94 -11.39
C LYS A 14 18.31 -12.79 -10.43
N GLY A 15 17.85 -13.87 -9.80
CA GLY A 15 16.84 -13.85 -8.75
C GLY A 15 17.33 -13.14 -7.49
N GLU A 16 18.56 -13.43 -7.06
CA GLU A 16 19.21 -12.80 -5.91
C GLU A 16 19.41 -11.29 -6.15
N GLU A 17 19.96 -10.90 -7.30
CA GLU A 17 20.14 -9.49 -7.66
C GLU A 17 18.81 -8.72 -7.65
N ASN A 18 17.74 -9.31 -8.19
CA ASN A 18 16.41 -8.69 -8.18
C ASN A 18 15.84 -8.58 -6.77
N LEU A 19 16.10 -9.56 -5.92
CA LEU A 19 15.67 -9.54 -4.52
C LEU A 19 16.39 -8.45 -3.73
N GLU A 20 17.71 -8.34 -3.86
CA GLU A 20 18.49 -7.29 -3.22
C GLU A 20 18.04 -5.90 -3.67
N ARG A 21 17.84 -5.73 -4.98
CA ARG A 21 17.30 -4.49 -5.55
C ARG A 21 15.92 -4.18 -4.96
N ALA A 22 15.02 -5.15 -4.90
CA ALA A 22 13.69 -4.95 -4.32
C ALA A 22 13.74 -4.61 -2.83
N LEU A 23 14.61 -5.25 -2.05
CA LEU A 23 14.82 -4.93 -0.62
C LEU A 23 15.34 -3.51 -0.42
N PHE A 24 16.27 -3.06 -1.25
CA PHE A 24 16.76 -1.69 -1.22
C PHE A 24 15.64 -0.68 -1.49
N ILE A 25 14.84 -0.91 -2.53
CA ILE A 25 13.68 -0.07 -2.87
C ILE A 25 12.64 -0.08 -1.74
N ALA A 26 12.31 -1.26 -1.20
CA ALA A 26 11.34 -1.42 -0.13
C ALA A 26 11.76 -0.65 1.12
N LYS A 27 13.03 -0.72 1.51
CA LYS A 27 13.58 0.04 2.64
C LYS A 27 13.48 1.55 2.41
N ARG A 28 13.87 2.03 1.23
CA ARG A 28 13.76 3.45 0.84
C ARG A 28 12.30 3.94 0.95
N GLU A 29 11.36 3.17 0.42
CA GLU A 29 9.95 3.57 0.47
C GLU A 29 9.31 3.42 1.85
N TRP A 30 9.75 2.45 2.66
CA TRP A 30 9.36 2.35 4.06
C TRP A 30 9.80 3.58 4.85
N ASP A 31 11.04 4.05 4.65
CA ASP A 31 11.53 5.27 5.30
C ASP A 31 10.74 6.52 4.86
N ASN A 32 10.27 6.58 3.61
CA ASN A 32 9.35 7.62 3.15
C ASN A 32 8.00 7.55 3.89
N VAL A 33 7.42 6.35 4.05
CA VAL A 33 6.17 6.16 4.81
C VAL A 33 6.36 6.50 6.29
N ARG A 34 7.47 6.07 6.89
CA ARG A 34 7.82 6.41 8.27
C ARG A 34 7.91 7.93 8.47
N THR A 35 8.56 8.61 7.54
CA THR A 35 8.73 10.07 7.60
C THR A 35 7.41 10.80 7.49
N SER A 36 6.52 10.36 6.59
CA SER A 36 5.20 10.98 6.40
C SER A 36 4.24 10.73 7.57
N LEU A 37 4.36 9.57 8.23
CA LEU A 37 3.54 9.20 9.38
C LEU A 37 4.12 9.60 10.74
N ARG A 38 5.24 10.33 10.78
CA ARG A 38 5.95 10.64 12.05
C ARG A 38 5.08 11.32 13.13
N ASN A 39 4.04 12.06 12.72
CA ASN A 39 3.13 12.73 13.64
C ASN A 39 2.00 11.79 14.13
N ALA A 40 1.72 10.70 13.42
CA ALA A 40 0.78 9.66 13.84
C ALA A 40 1.43 8.67 14.82
N GLY A 41 2.75 8.44 14.69
CA GLY A 41 3.54 7.63 15.61
C GLY A 41 4.80 7.05 14.95
N ASP A 42 5.57 6.25 15.70
CA ASP A 42 6.73 5.54 15.16
C ASP A 42 6.35 4.13 14.72
N ILE A 43 6.54 3.85 13.44
CA ILE A 43 6.29 2.53 12.83
C ILE A 43 7.52 1.61 12.87
N GLY A 44 8.65 2.08 13.42
CA GLY A 44 9.89 1.32 13.47
C GLY A 44 10.60 1.18 12.12
N GLY A 45 11.66 0.37 12.10
CA GLY A 45 12.45 0.10 10.90
C GLY A 45 11.79 -0.91 9.95
N PHE A 46 12.26 -0.93 8.70
CA PHE A 46 11.82 -1.92 7.71
C PHE A 46 12.25 -3.34 8.11
N ASP A 47 11.31 -4.28 8.04
CA ASP A 47 11.56 -5.71 8.19
C ASP A 47 10.99 -6.49 7.00
N LYS A 48 11.82 -7.33 6.37
CA LYS A 48 11.42 -8.14 5.21
C LYS A 48 10.38 -9.21 5.56
N SER A 49 10.33 -9.68 6.80
CA SER A 49 9.33 -10.67 7.23
C SER A 49 7.92 -10.10 7.25
N ASP A 50 7.78 -8.79 7.47
CA ASP A 50 6.50 -8.10 7.42
C ASP A 50 5.84 -8.18 6.04
N PHE A 51 6.61 -8.47 4.99
CA PHE A 51 6.14 -8.53 3.60
C PHE A 51 6.34 -9.91 2.97
N MET A 52 6.76 -10.91 3.75
CA MET A 52 7.09 -12.26 3.26
C MET A 52 8.09 -12.24 2.09
N ILE A 53 9.10 -11.37 2.14
CA ILE A 53 10.13 -11.24 1.10
C ILE A 53 11.30 -12.19 1.40
N GLY A 54 11.61 -13.12 0.50
CA GLY A 54 12.75 -14.02 0.61
C GLY A 54 12.93 -14.93 -0.61
N ILE A 55 14.10 -15.58 -0.70
CA ILE A 55 14.38 -16.67 -1.65
C ILE A 55 13.73 -17.93 -1.08
N ILE A 56 12.89 -18.59 -1.87
CA ILE A 56 12.36 -19.90 -1.52
C ILE A 56 13.04 -20.91 -2.45
N GLU A 57 13.87 -21.79 -1.88
CA GLU A 57 14.38 -22.99 -2.57
C GLU A 57 13.17 -23.86 -2.94
N GLU A 58 12.67 -23.67 -4.16
CA GLU A 58 11.94 -24.65 -4.99
C GLU A 58 11.34 -24.03 -6.25
N ASP A 59 11.26 -22.70 -6.36
CA ASP A 59 10.93 -22.03 -7.62
C ASP A 59 11.28 -20.54 -7.49
N VAL A 60 11.92 -19.99 -8.53
CA VAL A 60 12.12 -18.56 -8.75
C VAL A 60 10.80 -17.82 -8.53
N ILE A 61 10.54 -17.32 -7.31
CA ILE A 61 9.41 -16.46 -6.90
C ILE A 61 8.11 -16.72 -7.72
N ILE A 62 7.71 -17.99 -7.87
CA ILE A 62 6.40 -18.42 -8.39
C ILE A 62 6.06 -19.74 -7.70
N ARG A 63 5.35 -19.72 -6.57
CA ARG A 63 4.87 -20.98 -5.96
C ARG A 63 3.54 -21.43 -6.55
N ARG A 64 3.46 -22.72 -6.90
CA ARG A 64 2.19 -23.46 -6.92
C ARG A 64 1.55 -23.42 -5.52
N PRO A 65 0.22 -23.25 -5.44
CA PRO A 65 -0.45 -23.03 -4.17
C PRO A 65 -0.54 -24.34 -3.39
N LEU A 66 0.21 -24.44 -2.30
CA LEU A 66 -0.09 -25.41 -1.25
C LEU A 66 -0.30 -24.65 0.05
N GLU A 67 -1.58 -24.64 0.43
CA GLU A 67 -2.13 -24.10 1.67
C GLU A 67 -1.81 -22.63 1.93
N SER A 68 -2.16 -21.80 0.96
CA SER A 68 -2.43 -20.39 1.23
C SER A 68 -3.55 -20.30 2.29
N PRO A 69 -3.39 -19.56 3.39
CA PRO A 69 -4.49 -19.27 4.33
C PRO A 69 -5.53 -18.32 3.72
N THR A 70 -5.65 -18.26 2.38
CA THR A 70 -6.72 -17.58 1.65
C THR A 70 -8.01 -18.38 1.76
N LYS A 71 -8.65 -18.31 2.93
CA LYS A 71 -10.11 -18.20 2.89
C LYS A 71 -10.41 -16.88 2.18
N SER A 72 -11.17 -16.96 1.10
CA SER A 72 -11.79 -15.81 0.46
C SER A 72 -12.46 -14.93 1.52
N VAL A 73 -11.91 -13.75 1.81
CA VAL A 73 -12.56 -12.78 2.70
C VAL A 73 -13.10 -11.62 1.88
N SER A 74 -14.30 -11.81 1.34
CA SER A 74 -15.26 -10.77 0.94
C SER A 74 -14.81 -9.78 -0.15
N GLY A 75 -15.74 -9.00 -0.70
CA GLY A 75 -15.45 -7.92 -1.66
C GLY A 75 -14.57 -6.77 -1.12
N TYR A 76 -14.00 -6.94 0.07
CA TYR A 76 -13.27 -5.94 0.84
C TYR A 76 -11.75 -6.17 0.91
N SER A 77 -11.28 -7.38 0.62
CA SER A 77 -9.85 -7.72 0.76
C SER A 77 -9.22 -7.95 -0.62
N PRO A 78 -8.26 -7.12 -1.04
CA PRO A 78 -7.34 -7.52 -2.08
C PRO A 78 -6.58 -8.75 -1.57
N THR A 79 -6.65 -9.86 -2.30
CA THR A 79 -5.68 -10.94 -2.14
C THR A 79 -4.31 -10.37 -2.50
N TYR A 80 -3.58 -9.91 -1.49
CA TYR A 80 -2.27 -9.31 -1.58
C TYR A 80 -1.24 -10.45 -1.70
N TYR A 81 -0.75 -10.71 -2.91
CA TYR A 81 0.28 -11.72 -3.13
C TYR A 81 1.68 -11.07 -3.01
N PRO A 82 2.58 -11.60 -2.16
CA PRO A 82 3.96 -11.13 -2.04
C PRO A 82 4.73 -11.05 -3.37
N MET A 83 4.39 -11.91 -4.33
CA MET A 83 4.99 -11.92 -5.68
C MET A 83 4.72 -10.62 -6.46
N TYR A 84 3.54 -10.02 -6.28
CA TYR A 84 3.25 -8.73 -6.93
C TYR A 84 4.01 -7.60 -6.25
N PHE A 85 4.30 -7.70 -4.94
CA PHE A 85 5.00 -6.65 -4.21
C PHE A 85 6.44 -6.47 -4.73
N VAL A 86 7.25 -7.53 -4.78
CA VAL A 86 8.63 -7.49 -5.30
C VAL A 86 8.68 -6.99 -6.75
N LYS A 87 7.80 -7.52 -7.61
CA LYS A 87 7.71 -7.12 -9.01
C LYS A 87 7.28 -5.66 -9.17
N ASN A 88 6.33 -5.19 -8.35
CA ASN A 88 5.87 -3.81 -8.40
C ASN A 88 6.91 -2.85 -7.85
N LEU A 89 7.71 -3.22 -6.84
CA LEU A 89 8.84 -2.42 -6.37
C LEU A 89 9.83 -2.14 -7.50
N ILE A 90 10.27 -3.20 -8.19
CA ILE A 90 11.22 -3.10 -9.31
C ILE A 90 10.63 -2.23 -10.44
N ARG A 91 9.40 -2.53 -10.88
CA ARG A 91 8.74 -1.78 -11.97
C ARG A 91 8.42 -0.33 -11.63
N MET A 92 8.09 -0.05 -10.37
CA MET A 92 7.88 1.31 -9.88
C MET A 92 9.18 2.10 -10.00
N ASP A 93 10.30 1.52 -9.55
CA ASP A 93 11.62 2.16 -9.60
C ASP A 93 12.12 2.39 -11.03
N GLU A 94 11.92 1.41 -11.93
CA GLU A 94 12.26 1.54 -13.36
C GLU A 94 11.53 2.70 -14.06
N LYS A 95 10.28 2.98 -13.66
CA LYS A 95 9.45 4.05 -14.25
C LYS A 95 9.60 5.39 -13.52
N PHE A 96 10.39 5.44 -12.44
CA PHE A 96 10.40 6.56 -11.52
C PHE A 96 10.91 7.85 -12.16
N SER A 97 11.95 7.78 -12.99
CA SER A 97 12.53 8.95 -13.67
C SER A 97 11.55 9.67 -14.60
N GLU A 98 10.66 8.93 -15.25
CA GLU A 98 9.71 9.47 -16.23
C GLU A 98 8.35 9.82 -15.60
N LYS A 99 7.86 8.99 -14.68
CA LYS A 99 6.48 9.05 -14.16
C LYS A 99 6.40 9.35 -12.68
N GLY A 100 7.53 9.41 -11.96
CA GLY A 100 7.56 9.45 -10.51
C GLY A 100 6.73 8.31 -9.92
N TYR A 101 5.95 8.63 -8.88
CA TYR A 101 5.01 7.68 -8.27
C TYR A 101 3.65 7.62 -8.97
N LYS A 102 3.44 8.28 -10.12
CA LYS A 102 2.17 8.26 -10.84
C LYS A 102 2.00 6.98 -11.67
N THR A 103 2.14 5.81 -11.04
CA THR A 103 2.01 4.50 -11.69
C THR A 103 1.11 3.56 -10.89
N PRO A 104 0.43 2.60 -11.54
CA PRO A 104 -0.29 1.53 -10.84
C PRO A 104 0.63 0.67 -9.96
N GLU A 105 1.89 0.46 -10.36
CA GLU A 105 2.84 -0.29 -9.54
C GLU A 105 3.16 0.43 -8.22
N ALA A 106 3.37 1.75 -8.27
CA ALA A 106 3.53 2.55 -7.06
C ALA A 106 2.30 2.49 -6.17
N LEU A 107 1.09 2.50 -6.75
CA LEU A 107 -0.16 2.41 -5.99
C LEU A 107 -0.15 1.15 -5.13
N TYR A 108 0.07 -0.02 -5.75
CA TYR A 108 0.04 -1.28 -5.00
C TYR A 108 1.19 -1.41 -3.99
N VAL A 109 2.38 -0.89 -4.30
CA VAL A 109 3.49 -0.84 -3.33
C VAL A 109 3.10 -0.03 -2.09
N TYR A 110 2.57 1.18 -2.28
CA TYR A 110 2.24 2.04 -1.16
C TYR A 110 1.01 1.56 -0.38
N ILE A 111 0.09 0.81 -0.99
CA ILE A 111 -0.99 0.17 -0.25
C ILE A 111 -0.41 -0.77 0.79
N GLU A 112 0.49 -1.66 0.39
CA GLU A 112 1.11 -2.66 1.27
C GLU A 112 1.91 -2.00 2.39
N LEU A 113 2.79 -1.06 2.02
CA LEU A 113 3.63 -0.34 2.98
C LEU A 113 2.78 0.44 3.99
N ALA A 114 1.77 1.19 3.52
CA ALA A 114 0.94 2.02 4.38
C ALA A 114 -0.05 1.21 5.22
N THR A 115 -0.56 0.09 4.72
CA THR A 115 -1.38 -0.84 5.51
C THR A 115 -0.56 -1.44 6.64
N ARG A 116 0.65 -1.96 6.35
CA ARG A 116 1.53 -2.50 7.39
C ARG A 116 1.97 -1.43 8.40
N ALA A 117 2.24 -0.21 7.93
CA ALA A 117 2.54 0.92 8.79
C ALA A 117 1.37 1.25 9.73
N ALA A 118 0.14 1.31 9.19
CA ALA A 118 -1.08 1.52 9.97
C ALA A 118 -1.30 0.42 11.02
N GLU A 119 -1.01 -0.83 10.69
CA GLU A 119 -1.06 -1.95 11.66
C GLU A 119 -0.07 -1.78 12.80
N LYS A 120 1.17 -1.38 12.51
CA LYS A 120 2.17 -1.09 13.55
C LYS A 120 1.76 0.07 14.46
N LEU A 121 0.92 0.99 13.99
CA LEU A 121 0.35 2.07 14.80
C LEU A 121 -0.93 1.66 15.55
N GLY A 122 -1.47 0.46 15.30
CA GLY A 122 -2.62 -0.10 16.02
C GLY A 122 -3.95 -0.12 15.26
N LEU A 123 -3.98 0.19 13.96
CA LEU A 123 -5.17 -0.08 13.13
C LEU A 123 -5.25 -1.57 12.79
N GLU A 124 -6.47 -2.10 12.77
CA GLU A 124 -6.72 -3.53 12.59
C GLU A 124 -7.61 -3.80 11.37
N GLY A 125 -7.33 -4.92 10.69
CA GLY A 125 -8.20 -5.49 9.66
C GLY A 125 -8.60 -4.52 8.55
N SER A 126 -9.90 -4.26 8.40
CA SER A 126 -10.41 -3.41 7.32
C SER A 126 -9.99 -1.95 7.45
N PHE A 127 -9.72 -1.46 8.66
CA PHE A 127 -9.32 -0.07 8.86
C PHE A 127 -7.87 0.19 8.40
N SER A 128 -6.93 -0.73 8.69
CA SER A 128 -5.56 -0.61 8.19
C SER A 128 -5.49 -0.74 6.66
N MET A 129 -6.28 -1.64 6.07
CA MET A 129 -6.40 -1.77 4.62
C MET A 129 -6.96 -0.50 3.97
N ALA A 130 -8.05 0.05 4.51
CA ALA A 130 -8.67 1.26 4.00
C ALA A 130 -7.76 2.49 4.15
N PHE A 131 -7.04 2.60 5.26
CA PHE A 131 -6.04 3.65 5.46
C PHE A 131 -4.92 3.55 4.41
N GLY A 132 -4.37 2.35 4.19
CA GLY A 132 -3.32 2.13 3.18
C GLY A 132 -3.79 2.44 1.76
N ALA A 133 -5.03 2.05 1.41
CA ALA A 133 -5.65 2.40 0.13
C ALA A 133 -5.79 3.93 -0.07
N GLY A 134 -6.24 4.64 0.96
CA GLY A 134 -6.35 6.09 0.94
C GLY A 134 -4.99 6.78 0.80
N TYR A 135 -4.02 6.38 1.63
CA TYR A 135 -2.64 6.86 1.60
C TYR A 135 -2.03 6.69 0.20
N ALA A 136 -2.10 5.48 -0.36
CA ALA A 136 -1.52 5.20 -1.67
C ALA A 136 -2.22 5.97 -2.79
N SER A 137 -3.52 6.21 -2.66
CA SER A 137 -4.27 6.97 -3.66
C SER A 137 -3.82 8.43 -3.72
N VAL A 138 -3.62 9.07 -2.56
CA VAL A 138 -3.11 10.45 -2.52
C VAL A 138 -1.61 10.52 -2.86
N ARG A 139 -0.85 9.43 -2.65
CA ARG A 139 0.57 9.32 -3.02
C ARG A 139 0.80 9.32 -4.50
N THR A 140 -0.02 8.56 -5.20
CA THR A 140 0.22 8.21 -6.59
C THR A 140 -0.71 8.97 -7.54
N GLY A 141 -1.82 9.51 -7.03
CA GLY A 141 -2.90 10.05 -7.85
C GLY A 141 -3.73 8.97 -8.55
N TRP A 142 -3.46 7.69 -8.28
CA TRP A 142 -4.23 6.55 -8.77
C TRP A 142 -5.26 6.10 -7.74
N ILE A 143 -6.27 5.34 -8.17
CA ILE A 143 -7.32 4.84 -7.28
C ILE A 143 -7.32 3.31 -7.36
N ALA A 144 -7.24 2.64 -6.21
CA ALA A 144 -7.37 1.20 -6.13
C ALA A 144 -8.81 0.76 -6.43
N GLU A 145 -8.99 -0.40 -7.07
CA GLU A 145 -10.32 -0.92 -7.43
C GLU A 145 -11.17 -1.30 -6.20
N LYS A 146 -10.52 -1.67 -5.08
CA LYS A 146 -11.14 -2.19 -3.85
C LYS A 146 -11.16 -1.15 -2.71
N GLY A 147 -12.13 -1.25 -1.80
CA GLY A 147 -12.38 -0.33 -0.67
C GLY A 147 -13.62 0.56 -0.87
N TYR A 148 -14.19 1.14 0.21
CA TYR A 148 -15.37 1.99 0.09
C TYR A 148 -15.00 3.36 -0.52
N PRO A 149 -15.83 3.90 -1.45
CA PRO A 149 -15.60 5.23 -2.02
C PRO A 149 -15.49 6.34 -0.99
N VAL A 150 -16.23 6.24 0.13
CA VAL A 150 -16.21 7.24 1.21
C VAL A 150 -14.84 7.34 1.86
N GLU A 151 -14.21 6.22 2.20
CA GLU A 151 -12.89 6.17 2.83
C GLU A 151 -11.84 6.87 1.95
N ARG A 152 -11.86 6.61 0.64
CA ARG A 152 -10.95 7.27 -0.32
C ARG A 152 -11.28 8.74 -0.52
N LYS A 153 -12.57 9.09 -0.50
CA LYS A 153 -13.02 10.47 -0.65
C LYS A 153 -12.46 11.35 0.47
N ILE A 154 -12.38 10.85 1.71
CA ILE A 154 -11.84 11.67 2.81
C ILE A 154 -10.38 12.05 2.57
N PHE A 155 -9.57 11.11 2.08
CA PHE A 155 -8.18 11.38 1.72
C PHE A 155 -8.10 12.38 0.57
N ALA A 156 -8.94 12.20 -0.47
CA ALA A 156 -8.97 13.10 -1.60
C ALA A 156 -9.40 14.53 -1.20
N ASP A 157 -10.38 14.67 -0.31
CA ASP A 157 -10.84 15.96 0.19
C ASP A 157 -9.72 16.64 1.02
N VAL A 158 -8.99 15.89 1.85
CA VAL A 158 -7.89 16.44 2.66
C VAL A 158 -6.71 16.90 1.79
N PHE A 159 -6.37 16.19 0.71
CA PHE A 159 -5.16 16.45 -0.07
C PHE A 159 -5.38 17.21 -1.39
N PHE A 160 -6.54 17.07 -2.03
CA PHE A 160 -6.81 17.62 -3.36
C PHE A 160 -7.92 18.68 -3.39
N TYR A 161 -8.71 18.85 -2.32
CA TYR A 161 -9.75 19.89 -2.31
C TYR A 161 -9.15 21.29 -2.52
N GLY A 162 -9.61 21.98 -3.55
CA GLY A 162 -9.13 23.32 -3.93
C GLY A 162 -7.71 23.36 -4.52
N ARG A 163 -7.09 22.21 -4.85
CA ARG A 163 -5.73 22.13 -5.41
C ARG A 163 -5.74 21.49 -6.81
N LYS A 164 -4.78 21.84 -7.67
CA LYS A 164 -4.56 21.11 -8.92
C LYS A 164 -4.12 19.67 -8.59
N LYS A 165 -4.56 18.69 -9.39
CA LYS A 165 -4.24 17.25 -9.23
C LYS A 165 -2.74 16.90 -9.30
N ASP A 166 -1.88 17.88 -9.55
CA ASP A 166 -0.41 17.73 -9.60
C ASP A 166 0.27 18.06 -8.26
N TYR A 167 -0.35 17.71 -7.14
CA TYR A 167 0.28 17.87 -5.83
C TYR A 167 1.47 16.92 -5.69
N ALA A 168 2.68 17.45 -5.84
CA ALA A 168 3.92 16.74 -5.54
C ALA A 168 4.04 16.61 -4.03
N TRP A 169 3.93 15.38 -3.52
CA TRP A 169 4.00 15.08 -2.11
C TRP A 169 5.46 14.85 -1.68
N ASP A 170 5.97 15.66 -0.76
CA ASP A 170 7.20 15.41 -0.02
C ASP A 170 6.86 14.82 1.37
N PRO A 171 7.37 13.61 1.72
CA PRO A 171 7.15 12.99 3.03
C PRO A 171 7.61 13.83 4.24
N ALA A 172 8.53 14.77 4.07
CA ALA A 172 9.05 15.60 5.16
C ALA A 172 8.19 16.84 5.44
N TRP A 173 7.23 17.18 4.58
CA TRP A 173 6.42 18.37 4.74
C TRP A 173 5.50 18.28 5.95
N THR A 174 5.57 19.27 6.82
CA THR A 174 4.71 19.36 8.01
C THR A 174 3.21 19.24 7.66
N SER A 175 2.78 19.91 6.58
CA SER A 175 1.38 19.86 6.14
C SER A 175 0.89 18.48 5.70
N VAL A 176 1.78 17.60 5.26
CA VAL A 176 1.44 16.20 4.96
C VAL A 176 1.26 15.45 6.28
N ASN A 177 2.23 15.61 7.18
CA ASN A 177 2.33 14.78 8.37
C ASN A 177 1.19 15.08 9.34
N GLU A 178 0.80 16.35 9.46
CA GLU A 178 -0.37 16.78 10.22
C GLU A 178 -1.66 16.19 9.62
N LYS A 179 -1.86 16.29 8.31
CA LYS A 179 -3.03 15.73 7.63
C LYS A 179 -3.14 14.22 7.77
N LEU A 180 -2.01 13.51 7.66
CA LEU A 180 -1.99 12.06 7.85
C LEU A 180 -2.25 11.66 9.31
N ALA A 181 -1.77 12.43 10.28
CA ALA A 181 -2.07 12.21 11.69
C ALA A 181 -3.57 12.41 11.97
N GLU A 182 -4.17 13.48 11.46
CA GLU A 182 -5.62 13.72 11.57
C GLU A 182 -6.46 12.59 10.95
N LEU A 183 -6.05 12.12 9.77
CA LEU A 183 -6.68 10.98 9.11
C LEU A 183 -6.50 9.71 9.93
N PHE A 184 -5.32 9.46 10.48
CA PHE A 184 -5.06 8.29 11.31
C PHE A 184 -5.92 8.28 12.57
N ASP A 185 -5.99 9.40 13.29
CA ASP A 185 -6.84 9.56 14.48
C ASP A 185 -8.31 9.32 14.16
N LYS A 186 -8.77 9.79 12.99
CA LYS A 186 -10.13 9.52 12.51
C LYS A 186 -10.37 8.03 12.31
N PHE A 187 -9.47 7.32 11.64
CA PHE A 187 -9.58 5.86 11.48
C PHE A 187 -9.55 5.13 12.83
N MET A 188 -8.70 5.56 13.77
CA MET A 188 -8.66 5.01 15.13
C MET A 188 -9.98 5.23 15.88
N SER A 189 -10.62 6.39 15.70
CA SER A 189 -11.93 6.66 16.31
C SER A 189 -13.03 5.77 15.73
N TRP A 190 -13.03 5.53 14.42
CA TRP A 190 -13.95 4.61 13.76
C TRP A 190 -13.74 3.17 14.20
N GLN A 191 -12.50 2.74 14.40
CA GLN A 191 -12.18 1.41 14.92
C GLN A 191 -12.69 1.23 16.35
N LYS A 192 -12.58 2.26 17.19
CA LYS A 192 -13.05 2.22 18.60
C LYS A 192 -14.56 2.38 18.74
N ASP A 193 -15.24 2.98 17.76
CA ASP A 193 -16.69 3.22 17.77
C ASP A 193 -17.35 2.83 16.44
N GLU A 194 -17.88 1.61 16.38
CA GLU A 194 -18.60 1.10 15.22
C GLU A 194 -19.87 1.92 14.88
N LYS A 195 -20.51 2.55 15.88
CA LYS A 195 -21.69 3.40 15.63
C LYS A 195 -21.29 4.69 14.93
N LEU A 196 -20.17 5.29 15.35
CA LEU A 196 -19.58 6.46 14.68
C LEU A 196 -19.22 6.11 13.22
N PHE A 197 -18.52 4.99 13.01
CA PHE A 197 -18.20 4.51 11.67
C PHE A 197 -19.46 4.34 10.80
N LYS A 198 -20.48 3.64 11.30
CA LYS A 198 -21.76 3.45 10.59
C LYS A 198 -22.43 4.79 10.27
N LYS A 199 -22.43 5.75 11.19
CA LYS A 199 -23.02 7.08 10.97
C LYS A 199 -22.29 7.87 9.88
N GLU A 200 -20.96 7.83 9.88
CA GLU A 200 -20.15 8.64 8.95
C GLU A 200 -19.97 7.97 7.57
N VAL A 201 -19.94 6.64 7.51
CA VAL A 201 -19.72 5.87 6.28
C VAL A 201 -21.03 5.39 5.64
N LYS A 202 -22.07 5.06 6.43
CA LYS A 202 -23.44 4.81 5.95
C LYS A 202 -24.34 6.04 6.09
N SER A 203 -23.84 7.24 5.82
CA SER A 203 -24.77 8.32 5.51
C SER A 203 -25.55 7.87 4.27
N PRO A 204 -26.88 7.66 4.35
CA PRO A 204 -27.63 7.07 3.27
C PRO A 204 -27.41 7.93 2.04
N ALA A 205 -27.02 7.29 0.93
CA ALA A 205 -27.11 7.93 -0.36
C ALA A 205 -28.52 8.49 -0.47
N VAL A 206 -28.66 9.82 -0.40
CA VAL A 206 -29.85 10.47 -0.90
C VAL A 206 -29.80 10.17 -2.39
N VAL A 207 -30.49 9.11 -2.79
CA VAL A 207 -30.81 8.83 -4.17
C VAL A 207 -31.71 10.00 -4.57
N VAL A 208 -31.11 11.04 -5.14
CA VAL A 208 -31.87 12.00 -5.93
C VAL A 208 -32.22 11.21 -7.20
N PRO A 209 -33.49 10.86 -7.44
CA PRO A 209 -33.86 10.26 -8.70
C PRO A 209 -33.55 11.30 -9.77
N MET A 210 -32.63 10.99 -10.69
CA MET A 210 -32.58 11.73 -11.94
C MET A 210 -33.85 11.34 -12.70
N LEU A 211 -34.76 12.30 -12.86
CA LEU A 211 -35.85 12.19 -13.81
C LEU A 211 -35.23 11.96 -15.19
N VAL A 212 -35.61 10.85 -15.81
CA VAL A 212 -35.26 10.47 -17.19
C VAL A 212 -35.97 11.41 -18.16
#